data_AF-A0A8T4BT47-F1
#
_entry.id   AF-A0A8T4BT47-F1
#
_cell.length_a   1.000
_cell.length_b   1.000
_cell.length_c   1.000
_cell.angle_alpha   90.00
_cell.angle_beta   90.00
_cell.angle_gamma   90.00
#
_symmetry.space_group_name_H-M   'P 1'
#
loop_
_entity.id
_entity.type
_entity.pdbx_description
1 polymer ?
#
loop_
_entity_poly.entity_id
_entity_poly.type
_entity_poly.pdbx_seq_one_letter_code
_entity_poly.pdbx_strand_id
1 'polypeptide(L)'
;KWEKIKNFNLNRSIKGILKGSADLANIVLWWILIGIMIATIIGAYVPEHLFMNYLGPTFLGLLLTLAFATIIEVCSEGSSPIAFEIFNKTGTFGNPFVFLMAGVVTDYIAIGLIWSNIGKKTAIWLSP
;
A
#
# COMPACT_ATOMS: atom_id res chain seq x y z
N LYS A 1 -31.10 -1.37 -20.37
CA LYS A 1 -32.13 -1.86 -19.42
C LYS A 1 -31.78 -1.33 -18.02
N TRP A 2 -32.08 -0.05 -17.76
CA TRP A 2 -31.68 0.70 -16.55
C TRP A 2 -32.91 1.28 -15.82
N GLU A 3 -34.01 0.53 -15.75
CA GLU A 3 -35.32 1.02 -15.27
C GLU A 3 -35.82 0.38 -13.96
N LYS A 4 -34.94 0.00 -13.02
CA LYS A 4 -35.39 -0.44 -11.70
C LYS A 4 -34.52 0.10 -10.56
N ILE A 5 -34.63 1.40 -10.30
CA ILE A 5 -34.23 2.00 -9.03
C ILE A 5 -35.43 2.78 -8.49
N LYS A 6 -36.43 2.07 -7.92
CA LYS A 6 -37.61 2.72 -7.33
C LYS A 6 -37.87 2.36 -5.86
N ASN A 7 -36.99 1.59 -5.24
CA ASN A 7 -37.05 1.28 -3.81
C ASN A 7 -35.67 1.52 -3.17
N PHE A 8 -35.31 2.79 -2.96
CA PHE A 8 -34.12 3.18 -2.20
C PHE A 8 -34.41 2.94 -0.70
N ASN A 9 -34.32 1.68 -0.27
CA ASN A 9 -34.46 1.35 1.14
C ASN A 9 -33.15 1.75 1.84
N LEU A 10 -33.08 3.02 2.24
CA LEU A 10 -31.89 3.70 2.78
C LEU A 10 -31.23 2.88 3.91
N ASN A 11 -32.05 2.28 4.78
CA ASN A 11 -31.56 1.47 5.89
C ASN A 11 -30.83 0.20 5.40
N ARG A 12 -31.27 -0.37 4.27
CA ARG A 12 -30.62 -1.53 3.63
C ARG A 12 -29.33 -1.14 2.90
N SER A 13 -29.31 0.03 2.27
CA SER A 13 -28.11 0.58 1.62
C SER A 13 -27.04 0.92 2.64
N ILE A 14 -27.40 1.58 3.75
CA ILE A 14 -26.47 1.87 4.86
C ILE A 14 -25.94 0.58 5.47
N LYS A 15 -26.81 -0.41 5.71
CA LYS A 15 -26.38 -1.72 6.25
C LYS A 15 -25.49 -2.49 5.26
N GLY A 16 -25.74 -2.36 3.96
CA GLY A 16 -24.90 -2.92 2.90
C GLY A 16 -23.53 -2.26 2.81
N ILE A 17 -23.47 -0.91 2.91
CA ILE A 17 -22.22 -0.14 2.94
C ILE A 17 -21.42 -0.49 4.19
N LEU A 18 -22.04 -0.48 5.37
CA LEU A 18 -21.37 -0.85 6.63
C LEU A 18 -20.82 -2.27 6.59
N LYS A 19 -21.58 -3.22 6.03
CA LYS A 19 -21.12 -4.61 5.92
C LYS A 19 -19.99 -4.75 4.90
N GLY A 20 -20.05 -4.03 3.78
CA GLY A 20 -18.96 -3.97 2.79
C GLY A 20 -17.70 -3.33 3.38
N SER A 21 -17.81 -2.18 4.03
CA SER A 21 -16.67 -1.52 4.71
C SER A 21 -16.05 -2.40 5.80
N ALA A 22 -16.87 -3.14 6.56
CA ALA A 22 -16.37 -4.07 7.57
C ALA A 22 -15.61 -5.26 6.96
N ASP A 23 -16.08 -5.79 5.82
CA ASP A 23 -15.42 -6.89 5.12
C ASP A 23 -14.06 -6.45 4.55
N LEU A 24 -14.01 -5.28 3.90
CA LEU A 24 -12.77 -4.66 3.43
C LEU A 24 -11.80 -4.41 4.58
N ALA A 25 -12.28 -3.83 5.68
CA ALA A 25 -11.44 -3.58 6.86
C ALA A 25 -10.83 -4.86 7.42
N ASN A 26 -11.59 -5.97 7.44
CA ASN A 26 -11.10 -7.23 7.98
C ASN A 26 -9.95 -7.82 7.15
N ILE A 27 -10.04 -7.71 5.82
CA ILE A 27 -8.97 -8.11 4.89
C ILE A 27 -7.74 -7.24 5.11
N VAL A 28 -7.92 -5.91 5.18
CA VAL A 28 -6.85 -4.93 5.36
C VAL A 28 -6.12 -5.09 6.70
N LEU A 29 -6.86 -5.26 7.80
CA LEU A 29 -6.27 -5.42 9.13
C LEU A 29 -5.31 -6.61 9.20
N TRP A 30 -5.65 -7.72 8.53
CA TRP A 30 -4.80 -8.91 8.51
C TRP A 30 -3.47 -8.65 7.79
N TRP A 31 -3.51 -7.94 6.66
CA TRP A 31 -2.31 -7.54 5.91
C TRP A 31 -1.46 -6.52 6.66
N ILE A 32 -2.09 -5.55 7.33
CA ILE A 32 -1.39 -4.57 8.17
C ILE A 32 -0.63 -5.26 9.31
N LEU A 33 -1.26 -6.24 9.98
CA LEU A 33 -0.61 -7.01 11.04
C LEU A 33 0.65 -7.73 10.54
N ILE A 34 0.58 -8.32 9.35
CA ILE A 34 1.74 -8.97 8.71
C ILE A 34 2.82 -7.92 8.36
N GLY A 35 2.43 -6.77 7.81
CA GLY A 35 3.34 -5.67 7.49
C GLY A 35 4.07 -5.13 8.72
N ILE A 36 3.35 -4.94 9.83
CA ILE A 36 3.93 -4.50 11.11
C ILE A 36 4.89 -5.57 11.67
N MET A 37 4.54 -6.85 11.57
CA MET A 37 5.41 -7.93 12.03
C MET A 37 6.74 -7.94 11.26
N ILE A 38 6.67 -7.83 9.94
CA ILE A 38 7.86 -7.75 9.07
C ILE A 38 8.66 -6.47 9.36
N ALA A 39 8.00 -5.31 9.44
CA ALA A 39 8.63 -4.03 9.75
C ALA A 39 9.39 -4.09 11.08
N THR A 40 8.79 -4.71 12.11
CA THR A 40 9.39 -4.86 13.43
C THR A 40 10.58 -5.83 13.42
N ILE A 41 10.52 -6.91 12.63
CA ILE A 41 11.64 -7.86 12.49
C ILE A 41 12.83 -7.17 11.79
N ILE A 42 12.57 -6.45 10.70
CA ILE A 42 13.59 -5.65 10.00
C ILE A 42 14.11 -4.54 10.93
N GLY A 43 13.22 -3.94 11.71
CA GLY A 43 13.49 -3.01 12.80
C GLY A 43 14.48 -3.55 13.83
N ALA A 44 14.26 -4.76 14.31
CA ALA A 44 15.07 -5.39 15.34
C ALA A 44 16.41 -5.94 14.81
N TYR A 45 16.44 -6.48 13.59
CA TYR A 45 17.64 -7.15 13.04
C TYR A 45 18.58 -6.22 12.27
N VAL A 46 18.09 -5.12 11.69
CA VAL A 46 18.92 -4.22 10.88
C VAL A 46 19.39 -3.02 11.71
N PRO A 47 20.69 -2.90 12.04
CA PRO A 47 21.22 -1.79 12.83
C PRO A 47 21.07 -0.43 12.13
N GLU A 48 20.83 0.62 12.92
CA GLU A 48 20.61 2.00 12.44
C GLU A 48 21.76 2.55 11.57
N HIS A 49 22.99 2.10 11.81
CA HIS A 49 24.15 2.50 11.01
C HIS A 49 24.04 2.02 9.55
N LEU A 50 23.41 0.88 9.28
CA LEU A 50 23.14 0.43 7.91
C LEU A 50 22.01 1.24 7.28
N PHE A 51 20.99 1.61 8.06
CA PHE A 51 19.94 2.53 7.60
C PHE A 51 20.50 3.90 7.25
N MET A 52 21.42 4.46 8.05
CA MET A 52 22.04 5.75 7.73
C MET A 52 22.99 5.69 6.53
N ASN A 53 23.72 4.58 6.34
CA ASN A 53 24.61 4.42 5.19
C ASN A 53 23.87 4.13 3.87
N TYR A 54 22.80 3.33 3.89
CA TYR A 54 22.07 2.89 2.69
C TYR A 54 20.74 3.62 2.45
N LEU A 55 20.10 4.12 3.51
CA LEU A 55 18.88 4.95 3.49
C LEU A 55 19.11 6.30 4.19
N GLY A 56 20.31 6.88 4.06
CA GLY A 56 20.58 8.24 4.49
C GLY A 56 19.96 9.30 3.56
N PRO A 57 20.01 10.60 3.92
CA PRO A 57 19.52 11.72 3.11
C PRO A 57 20.43 12.06 1.91
N THR A 58 21.13 11.07 1.38
CA THR A 58 21.99 11.21 0.20
C THR A 58 21.24 10.72 -1.03
N PHE A 59 21.50 11.30 -2.20
CA PHE A 59 20.87 10.92 -3.48
C PHE A 59 20.90 9.41 -3.74
N LEU A 60 22.01 8.76 -3.40
CA LEU A 60 22.19 7.31 -3.53
C LEU A 60 21.28 6.51 -2.58
N GLY A 61 21.00 7.05 -1.39
CA GLY A 61 20.11 6.44 -0.40
C GLY A 61 18.63 6.54 -0.78
N LEU A 62 18.21 7.63 -1.41
CA LEU A 62 16.87 7.72 -2.03
C LEU A 62 16.69 6.66 -3.13
N LEU A 63 17.70 6.49 -3.99
CA LEU A 63 17.63 5.56 -5.13
C LEU A 63 17.58 4.09 -4.65
N LEU A 64 18.35 3.75 -3.61
CA LEU A 64 18.27 2.46 -2.94
C LEU A 64 16.92 2.23 -2.27
N THR A 65 16.38 3.23 -1.57
CA THR A 65 15.04 3.15 -0.96
C THR A 65 13.98 2.88 -2.02
N LEU A 66 14.06 3.54 -3.17
CA LEU A 66 13.17 3.32 -4.31
C LEU A 66 13.28 1.88 -4.85
N ALA A 67 14.51 1.39 -5.08
CA ALA A 67 14.73 0.03 -5.59
C ALA A 67 14.21 -1.05 -4.61
N PHE A 68 14.45 -0.87 -3.31
CA PHE A 68 13.90 -1.75 -2.29
C PHE A 68 12.38 -1.67 -2.21
N ALA A 69 11.79 -0.48 -2.34
CA ALA A 69 10.33 -0.30 -2.36
C ALA A 69 9.69 -1.01 -3.55
N THR A 70 10.30 -0.93 -4.73
CA THR A 70 9.83 -1.62 -5.94
C THR A 70 9.94 -3.15 -5.82
N ILE A 71 10.94 -3.68 -5.11
CA ILE A 71 11.11 -5.13 -4.94
C ILE A 71 10.21 -5.68 -3.82
N ILE A 72 10.15 -4.98 -2.69
CA ILE A 72 9.34 -5.32 -1.52
C ILE A 72 7.97 -4.66 -1.70
N GLU A 73 7.36 -4.81 -2.87
CA GLU A 73 6.03 -4.26 -3.05
C GLU A 73 5.06 -4.93 -2.07
N VAL A 74 4.63 -4.13 -1.09
CA VAL A 74 3.60 -4.50 -0.14
C VAL A 74 2.36 -3.74 -0.56
N CYS A 75 1.26 -4.49 -0.75
CA CYS A 75 -0.05 -3.95 -1.08
C CYS A 75 -0.35 -2.73 -0.19
N SER A 76 -0.93 -1.69 -0.79
CA SER A 76 -1.20 -0.31 -0.30
C SER A 76 -1.32 -0.12 1.22
N GLU A 77 -1.85 -1.11 1.93
CA GLU A 77 -2.10 -1.09 3.37
C GLU A 77 -0.88 -1.45 4.22
N GLY A 78 0.03 -2.29 3.73
CA GLY A 78 1.23 -2.73 4.44
C GLY A 78 2.46 -1.84 4.24
N SER A 79 2.44 -0.93 3.26
CA SER A 79 3.53 0.02 3.01
C SER A 79 3.61 1.13 4.07
N SER A 80 2.48 1.50 4.69
CA SER A 80 2.41 2.54 5.72
C SER A 80 3.19 2.21 7.01
N PRO A 81 3.05 1.03 7.64
CA PRO A 81 3.85 0.69 8.82
C PRO A 81 5.35 0.56 8.52
N ILE A 82 5.69 0.09 7.31
CA ILE A 82 7.10 -0.01 6.88
C ILE A 82 7.70 1.40 6.70
N ALA A 83 6.97 2.32 6.08
CA ALA A 83 7.40 3.71 5.95
C ALA A 83 7.59 4.39 7.32
N PHE A 84 6.75 4.07 8.29
CA PHE A 84 6.89 4.58 9.65
C PHE A 84 8.17 4.07 10.34
N GLU A 85 8.52 2.80 10.16
CA GLU A 85 9.77 2.24 10.69
C GLU A 85 11.01 2.88 10.02
N ILE A 86 10.97 3.09 8.70
CA ILE A 86 12.02 3.82 7.97
C ILE A 86 12.17 5.23 8.57
N PHE A 87 11.07 5.94 8.80
CA PHE A 87 11.09 7.27 9.43
C PHE A 87 11.72 7.24 10.83
N ASN A 88 11.34 6.26 11.65
CA ASN A 88 11.84 6.13 13.03
C ASN A 88 13.35 5.91 13.05
N LYS A 89 13.90 5.20 12.06
CA LYS A 89 15.34 4.90 11.95
C LYS A 89 16.17 5.98 11.27
N THR A 90 15.63 6.66 10.25
CA THR A 90 16.38 7.67 9.49
C THR A 90 16.25 9.08 10.06
N GLY A 91 15.22 9.33 10.89
CA GLY A 91 14.92 10.65 11.47
C GLY A 91 14.59 11.73 10.43
N THR A 92 14.45 11.37 9.15
CA THR A 92 14.24 12.30 8.03
C THR A 92 13.08 11.84 7.17
N PHE A 93 12.26 12.79 6.70
CA PHE A 93 11.02 12.47 5.99
C PHE A 93 11.19 12.09 4.51
N GLY A 94 12.37 12.35 3.91
CA GLY A 94 12.60 12.16 2.48
C GLY A 94 12.47 10.70 2.02
N ASN A 95 13.16 9.78 2.69
CA ASN A 95 13.16 8.36 2.32
C ASN A 95 11.81 7.65 2.55
N PRO A 96 11.11 7.82 3.69
CA PRO A 96 9.78 7.24 3.86
C PRO A 96 8.76 7.83 2.87
N PHE A 97 8.88 9.11 2.49
CA PHE A 97 8.03 9.70 1.45
C PHE A 97 8.27 9.07 0.07
N VAL A 98 9.53 8.85 -0.31
CA VAL A 98 9.90 8.18 -1.58
C VAL A 98 9.42 6.74 -1.59
N PHE A 99 9.53 6.02 -0.47
CA PHE A 99 9.01 4.66 -0.32
C PHE A 99 7.49 4.60 -0.53
N LEU A 100 6.75 5.53 0.07
CA LEU A 100 5.29 5.62 -0.11
C LEU A 100 4.90 5.99 -1.54
N MET A 101 5.61 6.95 -2.15
CA MET A 101 5.38 7.34 -3.55
C MET A 101 5.70 6.22 -4.53
N ALA A 102 6.76 5.44 -4.26
CA ALA A 102 7.07 4.26 -5.05
C ALA A 102 5.90 3.27 -5.03
N GLY A 103 5.34 2.95 -3.86
CA GLY A 103 4.20 2.02 -3.76
C GLY A 103 2.94 2.47 -4.50
N VAL A 104 2.69 3.78 -4.62
CA VAL A 104 1.57 4.31 -5.43
C VAL A 104 1.84 4.17 -6.92
N VAL A 105 3.10 4.39 -7.35
CA VAL A 105 3.51 4.31 -8.75
C VAL A 105 3.60 2.87 -9.23
N THR A 106 3.90 1.94 -8.33
CA THR A 106 4.16 0.55 -8.68
C THR A 106 2.98 -0.39 -8.50
N ASP A 107 1.73 0.09 -8.36
CA ASP A 107 0.52 -0.74 -8.18
C ASP A 107 0.15 -1.63 -9.41
N TYR A 108 1.07 -2.51 -9.82
CA TYR A 108 0.90 -3.49 -10.89
C TYR A 108 -0.05 -4.62 -10.45
N ILE A 109 -0.24 -4.81 -9.14
CA ILE A 109 -1.24 -5.74 -8.60
C ILE A 109 -2.66 -5.24 -8.89
N ALA A 110 -2.97 -3.95 -8.71
CA ALA A 110 -4.29 -3.42 -9.09
C ALA A 110 -4.54 -3.53 -10.59
N ILE A 111 -3.52 -3.23 -11.41
CA ILE A 111 -3.61 -3.42 -12.87
C ILE A 111 -3.90 -4.90 -13.19
N GLY A 112 -3.22 -5.83 -12.54
CA GLY A 112 -3.46 -7.28 -12.68
C GLY A 112 -4.85 -7.73 -12.24
N LEU A 113 -5.37 -7.19 -11.13
CA LEU A 113 -6.72 -7.47 -10.62
C LEU A 113 -7.80 -6.93 -11.56
N ILE A 114 -7.63 -5.73 -12.11
CA ILE A 114 -8.51 -5.16 -13.13
C ILE A 114 -8.47 -6.03 -14.40
N TRP A 115 -7.28 -6.50 -14.79
CA TRP A 115 -7.11 -7.40 -15.93
C TRP A 115 -7.83 -8.74 -15.73
N SER A 116 -7.82 -9.27 -14.51
CA SER A 116 -8.45 -10.54 -14.14
C SER A 116 -9.97 -10.44 -13.94
N ASN A 117 -10.48 -9.37 -13.32
CA ASN A 117 -11.90 -9.26 -12.94
C ASN A 117 -12.77 -8.51 -13.97
N ILE A 118 -12.23 -7.51 -14.65
CA ILE A 118 -13.02 -6.57 -15.48
C ILE A 118 -12.73 -6.79 -16.98
N GLY A 119 -11.58 -7.39 -17.32
CA GLY A 119 -11.22 -7.81 -18.66
C GLY A 119 -10.22 -6.89 -19.36
N LYS A 120 -9.49 -7.46 -20.33
CA LYS A 120 -8.26 -6.89 -20.90
C LYS A 120 -8.36 -5.48 -21.48
N LYS A 121 -9.57 -5.05 -21.87
CA LYS A 121 -9.81 -3.77 -22.55
C LYS A 121 -9.95 -2.59 -21.59
N THR A 122 -10.37 -2.81 -20.35
CA THR A 122 -10.59 -1.75 -19.36
C THR A 122 -9.30 -1.39 -18.63
N ALA A 123 -8.43 -2.37 -18.38
CA ALA A 123 -7.12 -2.14 -17.76
C ALA A 123 -6.20 -1.22 -18.60
N ILE A 124 -6.28 -1.30 -19.93
CA ILE A 124 -5.49 -0.45 -20.85
C ILE A 124 -6.03 0.98 -20.90
N TRP A 125 -7.33 1.18 -20.66
CA TRP A 125 -7.95 2.51 -20.68
C TRP A 125 -7.85 3.23 -19.33
N LEU A 126 -7.62 2.48 -18.25
CA LEU A 126 -7.57 2.97 -16.87
C LEU A 126 -6.15 2.94 -16.28
N SER A 127 -5.13 2.53 -17.04
CA SER A 127 -3.76 2.71 -16.59
C SER A 127 -3.42 4.20 -16.67
N PRO A 128 -3.02 4.85 -15.57
CA PRO A 128 -2.51 6.21 -15.61
C PRO A 128 -1.25 6.32 -16.48
#